data_AF-A0A381SU54-F1
#
_entry.id   AF-A0A381SU54-F1
#
_cell.length_a   1.000
_cell.length_b   1.000
_cell.length_c   1.000
_cell.angle_alpha   90.00
_cell.angle_beta   90.00
_cell.angle_gamma   90.00
#
_symmetry.space_group_name_H-M   'P 1'
#
loop_
_entity.id
_entity.type
_entity.pdbx_description
1 polymer ?
#
loop_
_entity_poly.entity_id
_entity_poly.type
_entity_poly.pdbx_seq_one_letter_code
_entity_poly.pdbx_strand_id
1 'polypeptide(L)'
;VAVDPVASENSESHRLSLKDSDFNDASVAEMVLPCNSLNETLDFFVGRLGFDLVSISPADDPTRAVLWGYGLRIRLERDASGTPGSLCLYLKDAEAVVGSDRKFLAPNGTKIEIVEQAEEGRRLFPAPSFSLCRHADNSLWREGRAGMRYRDLIPERQGGRLIASHIQILEGGPVADYAHFHNIEFQMIYCYKGWVRVVYEDQGPSFVMEEGDCVLQPPQIRHQVLECAPGLEVVEITCPAEHETYTAGESVLPTPELNPERSFCGQRFIRHESKHAAWNVSWLSGFECRETSISTGSANFACVRVLRQVEPSEVFLHNYEGELSFFFLLKGAMTLHTAGQPDARLGEADAFVIPAGLNFAFFDSTDGLELLEVTLPGQAQFKRHSPIPSPMSR
;
A
#
# COMPACT_ATOMS: atom_id res chain seq x y z
N VAL A 1 -31.34 -27.88 46.04
CA VAL A 1 -31.26 -26.44 45.76
C VAL A 1 -30.48 -26.30 44.47
N ALA A 2 -31.20 -26.07 43.37
CA ALA A 2 -30.61 -25.81 42.06
C ALA A 2 -30.07 -24.38 42.05
N VAL A 3 -28.92 -24.16 41.41
CA VAL A 3 -28.45 -22.84 41.00
C VAL A 3 -27.91 -23.01 39.58
N ASP A 4 -28.62 -22.41 38.63
CA ASP A 4 -28.24 -22.38 37.21
C ASP A 4 -27.03 -21.45 36.99
N PRO A 5 -26.12 -21.76 36.05
CA PRO A 5 -25.19 -20.77 35.54
C PRO A 5 -25.82 -19.94 34.41
N VAL A 6 -25.62 -18.63 34.52
CA VAL A 6 -26.00 -17.59 33.58
C VAL A 6 -25.36 -17.83 32.21
N ALA A 7 -26.17 -17.82 31.15
CA ALA A 7 -25.73 -17.83 29.76
C ALA A 7 -25.08 -16.49 29.39
N SER A 8 -23.89 -16.51 28.79
CA SER A 8 -23.36 -15.35 28.06
C SER A 8 -23.70 -15.49 26.58
N GLU A 9 -24.36 -14.46 26.06
CA GLU A 9 -24.87 -14.34 24.70
C GLU A 9 -23.75 -14.27 23.65
N ASN A 10 -23.98 -15.00 22.56
CA ASN A 10 -23.43 -14.94 21.21
C ASN A 10 -22.39 -13.85 20.89
N SER A 11 -21.14 -14.28 20.67
CA SER A 11 -20.29 -13.71 19.62
C SER A 11 -20.18 -14.72 18.48
N GLU A 12 -20.84 -14.45 17.36
CA GLU A 12 -20.62 -15.19 16.12
C GLU A 12 -19.23 -14.85 15.59
N SER A 13 -18.22 -15.60 16.04
CA SER A 13 -16.97 -15.71 15.29
C SER A 13 -17.19 -16.70 14.15
N HIS A 14 -16.75 -16.32 12.94
CA HIS A 14 -16.74 -17.16 11.74
C HIS A 14 -15.96 -18.45 11.98
N ARG A 15 -16.62 -19.47 12.55
CA ARG A 15 -16.19 -20.86 12.50
C ARG A 15 -16.44 -21.36 11.08
N LEU A 16 -15.39 -21.43 10.26
CA LEU A 16 -15.35 -22.39 9.16
C LEU A 16 -15.38 -23.79 9.79
N SER A 17 -16.59 -24.28 10.00
CA SER A 17 -16.91 -25.62 10.49
C SER A 17 -16.60 -26.63 9.39
N LEU A 18 -15.33 -27.01 9.24
CA LEU A 18 -14.98 -28.27 8.58
C LEU A 18 -15.02 -29.36 9.66
N LYS A 19 -16.15 -30.06 9.76
CA LYS A 19 -16.29 -31.26 10.60
C LYS A 19 -15.69 -32.46 9.86
N ASP A 20 -15.23 -33.46 10.62
CA ASP A 20 -14.51 -34.66 10.15
C ASP A 20 -15.12 -35.43 8.96
N SER A 21 -16.36 -35.18 8.57
CA SER A 21 -17.03 -35.86 7.45
C SER A 21 -16.55 -35.45 6.06
N ASP A 22 -15.82 -34.33 5.92
CA ASP A 22 -15.46 -33.78 4.59
C ASP A 22 -14.13 -34.32 4.04
N PHE A 23 -13.37 -35.10 4.82
CA PHE A 23 -12.05 -35.60 4.41
C PHE A 23 -12.07 -36.92 3.64
N ASN A 24 -13.21 -37.62 3.55
CA ASN A 24 -13.29 -38.90 2.84
C ASN A 24 -13.37 -38.77 1.31
N ASP A 25 -13.66 -37.58 0.78
CA ASP A 25 -13.77 -37.32 -0.68
C ASP A 25 -12.91 -36.14 -1.18
N ALA A 26 -12.16 -35.47 -0.31
CA ALA A 26 -11.30 -34.35 -0.68
C ALA A 26 -9.81 -34.74 -0.71
N SER A 27 -9.08 -34.25 -1.71
CA SER A 27 -7.61 -34.34 -1.72
C SER A 27 -7.04 -33.47 -0.60
N VAL A 28 -6.28 -34.07 0.33
CA VAL A 28 -5.67 -33.36 1.46
C VAL A 28 -4.14 -33.43 1.42
N ALA A 29 -3.51 -32.40 1.97
CA ALA A 29 -2.07 -32.37 2.24
C ALA A 29 -1.83 -32.08 3.73
N GLU A 30 -0.71 -32.57 4.27
CA GLU A 30 -0.30 -32.33 5.64
C GLU A 30 1.21 -32.16 5.75
N MET A 31 1.64 -31.35 6.71
CA MET A 31 3.04 -31.20 7.04
C MET A 31 3.44 -32.27 8.07
N VAL A 32 4.41 -33.12 7.70
CA VAL A 32 4.91 -34.16 8.60
C VAL A 32 6.05 -33.60 9.45
N LEU A 33 5.89 -33.61 10.76
CA LEU A 33 6.93 -33.23 11.71
C LEU A 33 7.38 -34.46 12.51
N PRO A 34 8.67 -34.84 12.46
CA PRO A 34 9.16 -35.96 13.25
C PRO A 34 9.10 -35.59 14.73
N CYS A 35 8.90 -36.57 15.60
CA CYS A 35 9.02 -36.41 17.05
C CYS A 35 9.61 -37.65 17.71
N ASN A 36 10.33 -37.48 18.81
CA ASN A 36 10.80 -38.60 19.63
C ASN A 36 9.74 -38.98 20.69
N SER A 37 9.12 -37.97 21.30
CA SER A 37 8.03 -38.12 22.28
C SER A 37 6.75 -37.51 21.71
N LEU A 38 5.80 -38.36 21.31
CA LEU A 38 4.53 -37.92 20.75
C LEU A 38 3.71 -37.15 21.79
N ASN A 39 3.68 -37.63 23.04
CA ASN A 39 2.88 -37.02 24.11
C ASN A 39 3.38 -35.61 24.47
N GLU A 40 4.68 -35.43 24.70
CA GLU A 40 5.24 -34.10 25.00
C GLU A 40 5.02 -33.12 23.84
N THR A 41 5.13 -33.62 22.61
CA THR A 41 4.88 -32.80 21.42
C THR A 41 3.39 -32.44 21.33
N LEU A 42 2.48 -33.38 21.61
CA LEU A 42 1.04 -33.11 21.64
C LEU A 42 0.66 -32.09 22.71
N ASP A 43 1.16 -32.23 23.93
CA ASP A 43 0.90 -31.28 25.01
C ASP A 43 1.34 -29.86 24.64
N PHE A 44 2.46 -29.75 23.92
CA PHE A 44 2.93 -28.46 23.42
C PHE A 44 2.01 -27.90 22.31
N PHE A 45 1.71 -28.66 21.26
CA PHE A 45 0.92 -28.13 20.14
C PHE A 45 -0.56 -27.92 20.51
N VAL A 46 -1.16 -28.86 21.23
CA VAL A 46 -2.58 -28.77 21.65
C VAL A 46 -2.73 -27.88 22.87
N GLY A 47 -2.00 -28.20 23.95
CA GLY A 47 -2.18 -27.53 25.23
C GLY A 47 -1.62 -26.11 25.26
N ARG A 48 -0.46 -25.87 24.62
CA ARG A 48 0.19 -24.54 24.65
C ARG A 48 -0.12 -23.70 23.42
N LEU A 49 -0.15 -24.28 22.23
CA LEU A 49 -0.43 -23.54 20.99
C LEU A 49 -1.90 -23.59 20.56
N GLY A 50 -2.76 -24.38 21.20
CA GLY A 50 -4.19 -24.42 20.90
C GLY A 50 -4.56 -25.08 19.57
N PHE A 51 -3.73 -25.98 19.04
CA PHE A 51 -4.13 -26.83 17.91
C PHE A 51 -5.19 -27.85 18.35
N ASP A 52 -6.13 -28.17 17.47
CA ASP A 52 -7.09 -29.25 17.70
C ASP A 52 -6.48 -30.60 17.28
N LEU A 53 -6.60 -31.59 18.16
CA LEU A 53 -6.28 -32.99 17.81
C LEU A 53 -7.40 -33.56 16.95
N VAL A 54 -7.10 -33.85 15.69
CA VAL A 54 -8.04 -34.41 14.71
C VAL A 54 -8.08 -35.93 14.79
N SER A 55 -6.92 -36.57 14.82
CA SER A 55 -6.85 -38.04 14.91
C SER A 55 -5.55 -38.50 15.55
N ILE A 56 -5.57 -39.67 16.17
CA ILE A 56 -4.39 -40.31 16.75
C ILE A 56 -4.44 -41.81 16.45
N SER A 57 -3.29 -42.39 16.08
CA SER A 57 -3.21 -43.79 15.68
C SER A 57 -1.83 -44.42 15.91
N PRO A 58 -1.76 -45.75 16.13
CA PRO A 58 -2.86 -46.61 16.56
C PRO A 58 -3.31 -46.24 17.99
N ALA A 59 -4.46 -46.74 18.44
CA ALA A 59 -5.05 -46.33 19.73
C ALA A 59 -4.33 -46.91 20.97
N ASP A 60 -3.63 -48.02 20.80
CA ASP A 60 -2.97 -48.81 21.84
C ASP A 60 -1.48 -48.48 22.02
N ASP A 61 -0.80 -48.01 20.97
CA ASP A 61 0.53 -47.39 21.04
C ASP A 61 0.67 -46.27 20.00
N PRO A 62 0.17 -45.06 20.29
CA PRO A 62 0.19 -43.95 19.35
C PRO A 62 1.57 -43.63 18.78
N THR A 63 1.69 -43.75 17.47
CA THR A 63 2.88 -43.35 16.70
C THR A 63 2.62 -42.13 15.83
N ARG A 64 1.35 -41.80 15.57
CA ARG A 64 0.94 -40.68 14.72
C ARG A 64 -0.20 -39.91 15.32
N ALA A 65 -0.12 -38.59 15.25
CA ALA A 65 -1.22 -37.70 15.56
C ALA A 65 -1.37 -36.62 14.49
N VAL A 66 -2.59 -36.36 14.07
CA VAL A 66 -2.92 -35.30 13.12
C VAL A 66 -3.58 -34.16 13.89
N LEU A 67 -3.07 -32.95 13.66
CA LEU A 67 -3.50 -31.71 14.26
C LEU A 67 -4.04 -30.74 13.19
N TRP A 68 -5.01 -29.92 13.57
CA TRP A 68 -5.52 -28.83 12.76
C TRP A 68 -5.55 -27.53 13.56
N GLY A 69 -5.09 -26.44 12.95
CA GLY A 69 -5.09 -25.13 13.61
C GLY A 69 -4.42 -24.09 12.73
N TYR A 70 -4.84 -22.83 12.85
CA TYR A 70 -4.27 -21.70 12.10
C TYR A 70 -4.21 -21.91 10.58
N GLY A 71 -5.14 -22.69 10.02
CA GLY A 71 -5.18 -23.05 8.60
C GLY A 71 -4.18 -24.13 8.17
N LEU A 72 -3.53 -24.81 9.11
CA LEU A 72 -2.54 -25.85 8.85
C LEU A 72 -2.99 -27.23 9.34
N ARG A 73 -2.72 -28.25 8.52
CA ARG A 73 -2.79 -29.66 8.90
C ARG A 73 -1.39 -30.18 9.18
N ILE A 74 -1.13 -30.61 10.41
CA ILE A 74 0.19 -31.10 10.85
C ILE A 74 0.04 -32.55 11.28
N ARG A 75 0.91 -33.44 10.77
CA ARG A 75 1.03 -34.81 11.28
C ARG A 75 2.33 -34.94 12.08
N LEU A 76 2.18 -35.14 13.39
CA LEU A 76 3.26 -35.56 14.25
C LEU A 76 3.47 -37.06 14.08
N GLU A 77 4.70 -37.49 13.83
CA GLU A 77 5.03 -38.90 13.66
C GLU A 77 6.27 -39.29 14.46
N ARG A 78 6.11 -40.32 15.29
CA ARG A 78 7.16 -40.89 16.12
C ARG A 78 8.20 -41.58 15.23
N ASP A 79 9.47 -41.22 15.39
CA ASP A 79 10.61 -41.79 14.67
C ASP A 79 10.55 -41.64 13.13
N ALA A 80 9.77 -40.68 12.61
CA ALA A 80 9.80 -40.35 11.18
C ALA A 80 11.16 -39.79 10.75
N SER A 81 11.55 -40.07 9.51
CA SER A 81 12.70 -39.42 8.88
C SER A 81 12.38 -37.96 8.55
N GLY A 82 13.30 -37.04 8.86
CA GLY A 82 13.17 -35.63 8.50
C GLY A 82 13.86 -34.72 9.51
N THR A 83 13.78 -33.41 9.29
CA THR A 83 14.21 -32.41 10.26
C THR A 83 13.01 -31.75 10.91
N PRO A 84 13.12 -31.32 12.17
CA PRO A 84 12.10 -30.47 12.77
C PRO A 84 11.86 -29.21 11.92
N GLY A 85 10.62 -28.74 11.91
CA GLY A 85 10.20 -27.61 11.07
C GLY A 85 10.44 -26.24 11.70
N SER A 86 10.03 -25.19 10.99
CA SER A 86 9.84 -23.85 11.53
C SER A 86 8.41 -23.41 11.22
N LEU A 87 7.71 -22.88 12.22
CA LEU A 87 6.33 -22.41 12.11
C LEU A 87 6.23 -20.99 12.64
N CYS A 88 5.69 -20.07 11.83
CA CYS A 88 5.36 -18.72 12.25
C CYS A 88 3.83 -18.62 12.40
N LEU A 89 3.36 -18.28 13.60
CA LEU A 89 1.94 -18.11 13.90
C LEU A 89 1.64 -16.63 14.10
N TYR A 90 0.67 -16.13 13.33
CA TYR A 90 0.17 -14.77 13.45
C TYR A 90 -1.07 -14.77 14.34
N LEU A 91 -0.97 -14.19 15.54
CA LEU A 91 -2.02 -14.21 16.55
C LEU A 91 -2.55 -12.80 16.81
N LYS A 92 -3.88 -12.62 16.88
CA LYS A 92 -4.50 -11.32 17.23
C LYS A 92 -4.22 -10.91 18.66
N ASP A 93 -4.26 -11.87 19.58
CA ASP A 93 -3.94 -11.69 20.99
C ASP A 93 -2.88 -12.73 21.35
N ALA A 94 -1.62 -12.38 21.10
CA ALA A 94 -0.52 -13.29 21.37
C ALA A 94 -0.37 -13.54 22.88
N GLU A 95 -0.70 -12.55 23.72
CA GLU A 95 -0.59 -12.65 25.17
C GLU A 95 -1.59 -13.64 25.77
N ALA A 96 -2.83 -13.66 25.28
CA ALA A 96 -3.84 -14.63 25.72
C ALA A 96 -3.49 -16.08 25.35
N VAL A 97 -2.78 -16.31 24.24
CA VAL A 97 -2.47 -17.68 23.76
C VAL A 97 -1.15 -18.19 24.34
N VAL A 98 -0.09 -17.36 24.33
CA VAL A 98 1.27 -17.81 24.68
C VAL A 98 1.96 -16.98 25.75
N GLY A 99 1.28 -15.99 26.34
CA GLY A 99 1.87 -15.05 27.30
C GLY A 99 2.85 -14.08 26.64
N SER A 100 3.93 -13.72 27.33
CA SER A 100 4.94 -12.75 26.85
C SER A 100 5.99 -13.36 25.92
N ASP A 101 6.13 -14.68 25.90
CA ASP A 101 7.10 -15.36 25.05
C ASP A 101 6.70 -15.23 23.56
N ARG A 102 7.69 -15.05 22.67
CA ARG A 102 7.47 -14.92 21.21
C ARG A 102 8.22 -15.94 20.37
N LYS A 103 9.11 -16.72 20.98
CA LYS A 103 9.90 -17.76 20.31
C LYS A 103 9.94 -19.00 21.18
N PHE A 104 9.62 -20.14 20.60
CA PHE A 104 9.65 -21.43 21.27
C PHE A 104 10.44 -22.45 20.47
N LEU A 105 10.99 -23.42 21.19
CA LEU A 105 11.44 -24.68 20.62
C LEU A 105 10.50 -25.76 21.15
N ALA A 106 9.72 -26.36 20.25
CA ALA A 106 8.86 -27.48 20.60
C ALA A 106 9.70 -28.70 21.02
N PRO A 107 9.15 -29.64 21.81
CA PRO A 107 9.88 -30.84 22.24
C PRO A 107 10.44 -31.69 21.10
N ASN A 108 9.79 -31.65 19.94
CA ASN A 108 10.28 -32.30 18.73
C ASN A 108 11.33 -31.50 17.95
N GLY A 109 11.79 -30.36 18.48
CA GLY A 109 12.77 -29.46 17.87
C GLY A 109 12.19 -28.44 16.88
N THR A 110 10.88 -28.41 16.67
CA THR A 110 10.25 -27.45 15.75
C THR A 110 10.36 -26.04 16.32
N LYS A 111 10.88 -25.10 15.53
CA LYS A 111 10.99 -23.69 15.94
C LYS A 111 9.66 -23.01 15.74
N ILE A 112 9.14 -22.36 16.77
CA ILE A 112 7.90 -21.60 16.69
C ILE A 112 8.22 -20.13 16.89
N GLU A 113 7.78 -19.29 15.98
CA GLU A 113 7.78 -17.84 16.11
C GLU A 113 6.34 -17.36 16.20
N ILE A 114 6.05 -16.52 17.20
CA ILE A 114 4.76 -15.88 17.36
C ILE A 114 4.91 -14.43 16.94
N VAL A 115 4.13 -14.05 15.94
CA VAL A 115 3.98 -12.67 15.52
C VAL A 115 2.62 -12.21 15.98
N GLU A 116 2.61 -11.19 16.82
CA GLU A 116 1.39 -10.49 17.16
C GLU A 116 0.90 -9.75 15.92
N GLN A 117 -0.30 -10.08 15.44
CA GLN A 117 -0.94 -9.28 14.41
C GLN A 117 -1.15 -7.92 15.03
N ALA A 118 -0.45 -6.91 14.51
CA ALA A 118 -0.65 -5.55 14.96
C ALA A 118 -2.15 -5.23 14.84
N GLU A 119 -2.76 -4.81 15.95
CA GLU A 119 -4.04 -4.10 15.84
C GLU A 119 -3.84 -2.91 14.90
N GLU A 120 -4.90 -2.45 14.23
CA GLU A 120 -4.91 -1.23 13.41
C GLU A 120 -4.68 0.03 14.28
N GLY A 121 -3.58 0.07 15.01
CA GLY A 121 -3.06 1.24 15.69
C GLY A 121 -2.46 2.18 14.65
N ARG A 122 -2.59 3.49 14.90
CA ARG A 122 -1.94 4.53 14.09
C ARG A 122 -0.44 4.22 13.96
N ARG A 123 -0.01 3.80 12.77
CA ARG A 123 1.41 3.71 12.42
C ARG A 123 2.02 5.09 12.67
N LEU A 124 3.02 5.16 13.54
CA LEU A 124 3.74 6.39 13.83
C LEU A 124 4.87 6.53 12.81
N PHE A 125 4.88 7.64 12.09
CA PHE A 125 5.92 8.00 11.15
C PHE A 125 6.74 9.17 11.70
N PRO A 126 8.04 9.27 11.38
CA PRO A 126 8.81 10.47 11.70
C PRO A 126 8.23 11.69 10.97
N ALA A 127 8.57 12.89 11.46
CA ALA A 127 8.23 14.11 10.76
C ALA A 127 8.83 14.10 9.34
N PRO A 128 8.08 14.47 8.29
CA PRO A 128 8.61 14.52 6.94
C PRO A 128 9.82 15.45 6.81
N SER A 129 10.70 15.12 5.87
CA SER A 129 11.90 15.88 5.55
C SER A 129 11.97 16.22 4.07
N PHE A 130 12.77 17.23 3.74
CA PHE A 130 13.05 17.59 2.36
C PHE A 130 13.72 16.42 1.64
N SER A 131 13.27 16.12 0.43
CA SER A 131 13.93 15.16 -0.45
C SER A 131 13.86 15.62 -1.90
N LEU A 132 14.87 15.26 -2.69
CA LEU A 132 14.98 15.57 -4.11
C LEU A 132 15.42 14.30 -4.86
N CYS A 133 14.65 13.88 -5.85
CA CYS A 133 14.92 12.75 -6.71
C CYS A 133 15.11 13.22 -8.16
N ARG A 134 16.26 12.89 -8.75
CA ARG A 134 16.66 13.31 -10.09
C ARG A 134 16.36 12.23 -11.12
N HIS A 135 15.73 12.59 -12.23
CA HIS A 135 15.49 11.68 -13.34
C HIS A 135 16.79 11.24 -14.03
N ALA A 136 17.79 12.11 -14.10
CA ALA A 136 19.07 11.82 -14.75
C ALA A 136 19.83 10.63 -14.12
N ASP A 137 19.44 10.20 -12.91
CA ASP A 137 20.03 9.05 -12.26
C ASP A 137 19.31 7.75 -12.66
N ASN A 138 19.77 7.16 -13.77
CA ASN A 138 19.24 5.88 -14.26
C ASN A 138 19.46 4.71 -13.29
N SER A 139 20.33 4.83 -12.28
CA SER A 139 20.57 3.75 -11.31
C SER A 139 19.40 3.52 -10.35
N LEU A 140 18.45 4.47 -10.31
CA LEU A 140 17.27 4.39 -9.45
C LEU A 140 16.18 3.46 -9.99
N TRP A 141 16.25 3.08 -11.27
CA TRP A 141 15.29 2.16 -11.88
C TRP A 141 15.53 0.72 -11.43
N ARG A 142 14.46 0.05 -11.02
CA ARG A 142 14.45 -1.37 -10.64
C ARG A 142 13.39 -2.10 -11.43
N GLU A 143 13.66 -3.33 -11.82
CA GLU A 143 12.63 -4.21 -12.36
C GLU A 143 11.71 -4.66 -11.22
N GLY A 144 10.40 -4.68 -11.49
CA GLY A 144 9.39 -5.21 -10.58
C GLY A 144 8.54 -6.28 -11.25
N ARG A 145 7.23 -6.25 -11.00
CA ARG A 145 6.30 -7.28 -11.51
C ARG A 145 5.82 -6.97 -12.93
N ALA A 146 5.36 -7.99 -13.65
CA ALA A 146 4.63 -7.86 -14.92
C ALA A 146 5.29 -6.94 -15.98
N GLY A 147 6.63 -6.95 -16.08
CA GLY A 147 7.37 -6.12 -17.05
C GLY A 147 7.48 -4.64 -16.67
N MET A 148 7.03 -4.26 -15.49
CA MET A 148 7.09 -2.89 -14.98
C MET A 148 8.50 -2.58 -14.42
N ARG A 149 8.98 -1.37 -14.70
CA ARG A 149 10.16 -0.78 -14.08
C ARG A 149 9.71 0.32 -13.13
N TYR A 150 10.32 0.40 -11.96
CA TYR A 150 9.96 1.33 -10.89
C TYR A 150 11.15 2.23 -10.57
N ARG A 151 10.89 3.52 -10.40
CA ARG A 151 11.83 4.47 -9.81
C ARG A 151 11.17 5.13 -8.61
N ASP A 152 11.77 4.94 -7.44
CA ASP A 152 11.33 5.58 -6.21
C ASP A 152 11.63 7.09 -6.29
N LEU A 153 10.60 7.91 -6.12
CA LEU A 153 10.65 9.37 -6.21
C LEU A 153 10.88 10.03 -4.85
N ILE A 154 10.81 9.26 -3.76
CA ILE A 154 10.97 9.75 -2.40
C ILE A 154 12.01 8.89 -1.68
N PRO A 155 13.30 9.29 -1.72
CA PRO A 155 14.34 8.64 -0.93
C PRO A 155 13.90 8.47 0.54
N GLU A 156 14.18 7.30 1.12
CA GLU A 156 13.78 6.91 2.49
C GLU A 156 12.27 6.88 2.77
N ARG A 157 11.41 7.15 1.77
CA ARG A 157 9.95 7.01 1.83
C ARG A 157 9.29 7.74 3.01
N GLN A 158 9.89 8.86 3.43
CA GLN A 158 9.49 9.63 4.61
C GLN A 158 9.36 8.75 5.87
N GLY A 159 10.33 7.85 6.08
CA GLY A 159 10.33 6.92 7.21
C GLY A 159 9.19 5.88 7.15
N GLY A 160 8.78 5.49 5.94
CA GLY A 160 7.71 4.53 5.70
C GLY A 160 6.32 5.14 5.52
N ARG A 161 6.17 6.46 5.64
CA ARG A 161 4.88 7.16 5.50
C ARG A 161 4.34 7.06 4.08
N LEU A 162 5.16 7.35 3.08
CA LEU A 162 4.71 7.53 1.70
C LEU A 162 5.74 6.96 0.73
N ILE A 163 5.27 6.22 -0.27
CA ILE A 163 6.05 5.95 -1.47
C ILE A 163 5.43 6.74 -2.63
N ALA A 164 6.28 7.33 -3.47
CA ALA A 164 5.87 7.79 -4.79
C ALA A 164 6.73 7.06 -5.81
N SER A 165 6.10 6.38 -6.77
CA SER A 165 6.77 5.56 -7.77
C SER A 165 6.53 6.14 -9.15
N HIS A 166 7.59 6.34 -9.91
CA HIS A 166 7.51 6.48 -11.36
C HIS A 166 7.60 5.10 -11.98
N ILE A 167 6.53 4.64 -12.61
CA ILE A 167 6.40 3.28 -13.13
C ILE A 167 6.36 3.34 -14.66
N GLN A 168 7.16 2.51 -15.32
CA GLN A 168 7.23 2.42 -16.78
C GLN A 168 6.98 1.01 -17.27
N ILE A 169 6.25 0.89 -18.39
CA ILE A 169 6.10 -0.35 -19.17
C ILE A 169 6.54 -0.07 -20.60
N LEU A 170 7.68 -0.63 -21.00
CA LEU A 170 8.32 -0.31 -22.29
C LEU A 170 7.60 -0.93 -23.48
N GLU A 171 7.25 -2.22 -23.39
CA GLU A 171 6.70 -2.97 -24.52
C GLU A 171 5.20 -2.73 -24.73
N GLY A 172 4.44 -2.55 -23.64
CA GLY A 172 2.99 -2.41 -23.68
C GLY A 172 2.26 -3.74 -23.98
N GLY A 173 0.99 -3.63 -24.35
CA GLY A 173 0.13 -4.78 -24.63
C GLY A 173 -0.58 -5.32 -23.37
N PRO A 174 -1.05 -6.58 -23.39
CA PRO A 174 -1.69 -7.22 -22.24
C PRO A 174 -0.76 -7.25 -21.03
N VAL A 175 -1.26 -6.83 -19.87
CA VAL A 175 -0.49 -6.85 -18.63
C VAL A 175 -0.83 -8.14 -17.87
N ALA A 176 0.19 -8.88 -17.44
CA ALA A 176 0.04 -10.10 -16.66
C ALA A 176 -0.30 -9.80 -15.18
N ASP A 177 -1.36 -9.02 -14.97
CA ASP A 177 -1.91 -8.66 -13.67
C ASP A 177 -3.14 -9.52 -13.33
N TYR A 178 -3.50 -9.57 -12.05
CA TYR A 178 -4.65 -10.31 -11.54
C TYR A 178 -5.50 -9.42 -10.65
N ALA A 179 -6.77 -9.76 -10.44
CA ALA A 179 -7.62 -9.00 -9.53
C ALA A 179 -7.02 -9.02 -8.11
N HIS A 180 -6.72 -7.84 -7.56
CA HIS A 180 -6.11 -7.67 -6.25
C HIS A 180 -6.59 -6.39 -5.57
N PHE A 181 -6.24 -6.24 -4.31
CA PHE A 181 -6.46 -5.01 -3.54
C PHE A 181 -5.32 -4.77 -2.56
N HIS A 182 -5.18 -3.53 -2.10
CA HIS A 182 -4.13 -3.16 -1.15
C HIS A 182 -4.73 -2.82 0.22
N ASN A 183 -4.01 -3.20 1.28
CA ASN A 183 -4.29 -2.76 2.64
C ASN A 183 -3.51 -1.47 2.92
N ILE A 184 -4.13 -0.34 2.60
CA ILE A 184 -3.51 0.98 2.52
C ILE A 184 -4.40 2.03 3.19
N GLU A 185 -3.82 3.18 3.49
CA GLU A 185 -4.54 4.39 3.89
C GLU A 185 -4.88 5.27 2.67
N PHE A 186 -4.09 5.24 1.60
CA PHE A 186 -4.30 6.07 0.41
C PHE A 186 -3.50 5.55 -0.78
N GLN A 187 -4.09 5.61 -1.98
CA GLN A 187 -3.36 5.38 -3.23
C GLN A 187 -3.96 6.20 -4.37
N MET A 188 -3.10 6.81 -5.17
CA MET A 188 -3.49 7.46 -6.42
C MET A 188 -2.56 7.01 -7.54
N ILE A 189 -3.10 7.00 -8.76
CA ILE A 189 -2.33 6.80 -9.99
C ILE A 189 -2.62 7.97 -10.92
N TYR A 190 -1.57 8.60 -11.42
CA TYR A 190 -1.60 9.62 -12.46
C TYR A 190 -0.95 9.07 -13.74
N CYS A 191 -1.67 9.10 -14.85
CA CYS A 191 -1.13 8.67 -16.15
C CYS A 191 -0.25 9.77 -16.74
N TYR A 192 1.07 9.60 -16.65
CA TYR A 192 2.03 10.62 -17.08
C TYR A 192 2.26 10.61 -18.59
N LYS A 193 2.38 9.44 -19.22
CA LYS A 193 2.49 9.29 -20.67
C LYS A 193 1.84 8.01 -21.15
N GLY A 194 1.29 8.05 -22.36
CA GLY A 194 0.64 6.89 -22.99
C GLY A 194 -0.77 6.66 -22.46
N TRP A 195 -1.17 5.39 -22.33
CA TRP A 195 -2.49 5.03 -21.83
C TRP A 195 -2.47 3.66 -21.13
N VAL A 196 -3.40 3.45 -20.20
CA VAL A 196 -3.60 2.17 -19.49
C VAL A 196 -5.08 1.83 -19.40
N ARG A 197 -5.44 0.58 -19.66
CA ARG A 197 -6.79 0.04 -19.44
C ARG A 197 -6.86 -0.65 -18.09
N VAL A 198 -7.82 -0.23 -17.29
CA VAL A 198 -8.02 -0.68 -15.90
C VAL A 198 -9.48 -1.02 -15.65
N VAL A 199 -9.72 -1.89 -14.66
CA VAL A 199 -11.06 -2.21 -14.16
C VAL A 199 -11.06 -2.15 -12.64
N TYR A 200 -12.14 -1.61 -12.07
CA TYR A 200 -12.32 -1.40 -10.64
C TYR A 200 -13.66 -1.96 -10.17
N GLU A 201 -13.67 -2.53 -8.97
CA GLU A 201 -14.88 -2.99 -8.29
C GLU A 201 -15.94 -1.90 -8.23
N ASP A 202 -17.15 -2.26 -8.66
CA ASP A 202 -18.36 -1.44 -8.63
C ASP A 202 -18.35 -0.18 -9.51
N GLN A 203 -17.36 -0.04 -10.39
CA GLN A 203 -17.22 1.11 -11.31
C GLN A 203 -17.65 0.81 -12.75
N GLY A 204 -18.21 -0.38 -13.00
CA GLY A 204 -18.68 -0.82 -14.31
C GLY A 204 -17.58 -1.44 -15.17
N PRO A 205 -17.73 -1.45 -16.50
CA PRO A 205 -16.75 -2.01 -17.41
C PRO A 205 -15.37 -1.34 -17.30
N SER A 206 -14.32 -2.03 -17.76
CA SER A 206 -12.98 -1.45 -17.85
C SER A 206 -12.97 -0.15 -18.67
N PHE A 207 -12.11 0.80 -18.29
CA PHE A 207 -11.93 2.06 -19.01
C PHE A 207 -10.45 2.34 -19.25
N VAL A 208 -10.16 3.29 -20.13
CA VAL A 208 -8.80 3.77 -20.41
C VAL A 208 -8.55 5.05 -19.63
N MET A 209 -7.40 5.10 -18.96
CA MET A 209 -6.78 6.34 -18.50
C MET A 209 -5.81 6.80 -19.58
N GLU A 210 -5.98 8.02 -20.05
CA GLU A 210 -5.08 8.69 -21.00
C GLU A 210 -4.11 9.63 -20.26
N GLU A 211 -3.12 10.17 -20.96
CA GLU A 211 -2.21 11.17 -20.43
C GLU A 211 -2.94 12.31 -19.70
N GLY A 212 -2.54 12.56 -18.46
CA GLY A 212 -3.11 13.56 -17.57
C GLY A 212 -4.29 13.07 -16.72
N ASP A 213 -4.85 11.89 -16.99
CA ASP A 213 -5.92 11.30 -16.19
C ASP A 213 -5.38 10.81 -14.84
N CYS A 214 -6.25 10.80 -13.84
CA CYS A 214 -5.88 10.40 -12.49
C CYS A 214 -7.00 9.63 -11.81
N VAL A 215 -6.65 8.61 -11.02
CA VAL A 215 -7.59 7.88 -10.19
C VAL A 215 -7.17 7.89 -8.73
N LEU A 216 -8.15 7.96 -7.83
CA LEU A 216 -8.02 7.55 -6.44
C LEU A 216 -8.43 6.09 -6.33
N GLN A 217 -7.52 5.24 -5.87
CA GLN A 217 -7.79 3.86 -5.51
C GLN A 217 -8.00 3.81 -3.99
N PRO A 218 -9.25 3.87 -3.51
CA PRO A 218 -9.47 3.86 -2.08
C PRO A 218 -9.08 2.51 -1.45
N PRO A 219 -8.85 2.44 -0.13
CA PRO A 219 -8.41 1.23 0.55
C PRO A 219 -9.26 -0.01 0.21
N GLN A 220 -8.60 -1.13 -0.05
CA GLN A 220 -9.25 -2.42 -0.29
C GLN A 220 -10.18 -2.49 -1.52
N ILE A 221 -10.17 -1.50 -2.43
CA ILE A 221 -10.87 -1.63 -3.72
C ILE A 221 -10.21 -2.70 -4.59
N ARG A 222 -10.97 -3.69 -5.05
CA ARG A 222 -10.44 -4.66 -6.02
C ARG A 222 -10.25 -4.00 -7.37
N HIS A 223 -9.11 -4.26 -8.00
CA HIS A 223 -8.78 -3.72 -9.30
C HIS A 223 -7.82 -4.62 -10.07
N GLN A 224 -7.69 -4.33 -11.37
CA GLN A 224 -6.77 -5.02 -12.26
C GLN A 224 -6.38 -4.12 -13.43
N VAL A 225 -5.09 -4.17 -13.81
CA VAL A 225 -4.59 -3.60 -15.07
C VAL A 225 -4.72 -4.64 -16.17
N LEU A 226 -5.38 -4.29 -17.28
CA LEU A 226 -5.67 -5.24 -18.36
C LEU A 226 -4.65 -5.16 -19.49
N GLU A 227 -4.37 -3.95 -19.97
CA GLU A 227 -3.46 -3.70 -21.08
C GLU A 227 -3.00 -2.24 -21.07
N CYS A 228 -1.92 -1.94 -21.78
CA CYS A 228 -1.37 -0.58 -21.85
C CYS A 228 -0.68 -0.28 -23.18
N ALA A 229 -0.41 1.00 -23.39
CA ALA A 229 0.44 1.48 -24.49
C ALA A 229 1.90 1.04 -24.31
N PRO A 230 2.64 0.81 -25.41
CA PRO A 230 4.10 0.79 -25.37
C PRO A 230 4.63 2.13 -24.83
N GLY A 231 5.58 2.08 -23.90
CA GLY A 231 6.16 3.25 -23.26
C GLY A 231 5.23 3.96 -22.28
N LEU A 232 4.22 3.28 -21.72
CA LEU A 232 3.39 3.83 -20.65
C LEU A 232 4.28 4.30 -19.50
N GLU A 233 4.01 5.51 -18.99
CA GLU A 233 4.59 6.04 -17.76
C GLU A 233 3.48 6.49 -16.81
N VAL A 234 3.51 6.08 -15.54
CA VAL A 234 2.57 6.53 -14.51
C VAL A 234 3.30 6.98 -13.25
N VAL A 235 2.72 7.93 -12.53
CA VAL A 235 3.12 8.28 -11.16
C VAL A 235 2.10 7.70 -10.20
N GLU A 236 2.53 6.79 -9.34
CA GLU A 236 1.72 6.21 -8.28
C GLU A 236 2.19 6.77 -6.94
N ILE A 237 1.27 7.20 -6.08
CA ILE A 237 1.57 7.57 -4.70
C ILE A 237 0.74 6.73 -3.76
N THR A 238 1.39 6.05 -2.82
CA THR A 238 0.74 5.10 -1.91
C THR A 238 1.20 5.34 -0.47
N CYS A 239 0.25 5.22 0.46
CA CYS A 239 0.45 5.29 1.90
C CYS A 239 -0.23 4.10 2.58
N PRO A 240 0.41 3.38 3.49
CA PRO A 240 1.82 3.50 3.86
C PRO A 240 2.76 3.04 2.73
N ALA A 241 4.03 3.42 2.82
CA ALA A 241 5.02 3.11 1.79
C ALA A 241 5.24 1.60 1.59
N GLU A 242 5.12 0.83 2.68
CA GLU A 242 5.08 -0.62 2.69
C GLU A 242 3.69 -1.09 3.14
N HIS A 243 3.06 -1.89 2.30
CA HIS A 243 1.68 -2.34 2.47
C HIS A 243 1.49 -3.73 1.86
N GLU A 244 0.52 -4.47 2.41
CA GLU A 244 0.15 -5.76 1.88
C GLU A 244 -0.72 -5.62 0.62
N THR A 245 -0.49 -6.53 -0.33
CA THR A 245 -1.35 -6.73 -1.50
C THR A 245 -1.98 -8.11 -1.42
N TYR A 246 -3.29 -8.17 -1.48
CA TYR A 246 -4.06 -9.41 -1.39
C TYR A 246 -4.65 -9.76 -2.75
N THR A 247 -4.58 -11.03 -3.11
CA THR A 247 -5.35 -11.55 -4.26
C THR A 247 -6.84 -11.44 -3.95
N ALA A 248 -7.65 -11.08 -4.95
CA ALA A 248 -9.11 -11.02 -4.79
C ALA A 248 -9.80 -12.40 -4.77
N GLY A 249 -9.03 -13.50 -4.77
CA GLY A 249 -9.54 -14.87 -4.75
C GLY A 249 -10.38 -15.18 -5.99
N GLU A 250 -11.59 -15.72 -5.78
CA GLU A 250 -12.54 -16.04 -6.85
C GLU A 250 -13.32 -14.82 -7.39
N SER A 251 -13.03 -13.61 -6.90
CA SER A 251 -13.72 -12.40 -7.37
C SER A 251 -13.39 -12.13 -8.83
N VAL A 252 -14.42 -11.96 -9.66
CA VAL A 252 -14.28 -11.61 -11.08
C VAL A 252 -14.58 -10.13 -11.28
N LEU A 253 -13.70 -9.43 -12.00
CA LEU A 253 -13.92 -8.05 -12.45
C LEU A 253 -14.30 -8.03 -13.94
N PRO A 254 -15.20 -7.13 -14.37
CA PRO A 254 -15.96 -6.18 -13.56
C PRO A 254 -17.01 -6.88 -12.68
N THR A 255 -17.38 -6.25 -11.55
CA THR A 255 -18.49 -6.76 -10.72
C THR A 255 -19.83 -6.56 -11.41
N PRO A 256 -20.84 -7.43 -11.16
CA PRO A 256 -22.16 -7.29 -11.79
C PRO A 256 -22.93 -6.04 -11.35
N GLU A 257 -22.72 -5.60 -10.11
CA GLU A 257 -23.40 -4.45 -9.53
C GLU A 257 -22.57 -3.17 -9.72
N LEU A 258 -23.24 -2.08 -10.11
CA LEU A 258 -22.63 -0.77 -10.25
C LEU A 258 -22.95 0.06 -9.00
N ASN A 259 -21.93 0.47 -8.25
CA ASN A 259 -22.06 1.32 -7.08
C ASN A 259 -20.90 2.33 -7.00
N PRO A 260 -20.91 3.39 -7.83
CA PRO A 260 -19.79 4.31 -7.97
C PRO A 260 -19.51 5.12 -6.69
N GLU A 261 -20.53 5.28 -5.84
CA GLU A 261 -20.45 6.02 -4.58
C GLU A 261 -20.18 5.11 -3.37
N ARG A 262 -19.82 3.83 -3.60
CA ARG A 262 -19.44 2.91 -2.51
C ARG A 262 -18.30 3.50 -1.69
N SER A 263 -18.47 3.46 -0.37
CA SER A 263 -17.40 3.82 0.57
C SER A 263 -16.51 2.61 0.88
N PHE A 264 -15.21 2.86 0.83
CA PHE A 264 -14.11 1.96 1.09
C PHE A 264 -13.26 2.58 2.19
N CYS A 265 -13.45 2.12 3.44
CA CYS A 265 -12.79 2.68 4.62
C CYS A 265 -12.92 4.22 4.73
N GLY A 266 -14.09 4.77 4.42
CA GLY A 266 -14.36 6.21 4.47
C GLY A 266 -13.95 7.00 3.22
N GLN A 267 -13.36 6.35 2.22
CA GLN A 267 -13.01 6.95 0.93
C GLN A 267 -13.91 6.41 -0.18
N ARG A 268 -13.90 7.06 -1.34
CA ARG A 268 -14.62 6.59 -2.54
C ARG A 268 -13.72 6.67 -3.75
N PHE A 269 -14.00 5.84 -4.75
CA PHE A 269 -13.26 5.87 -6.01
C PHE A 269 -13.45 7.24 -6.69
N ILE A 270 -12.37 7.78 -7.27
CA ILE A 270 -12.43 8.98 -8.10
C ILE A 270 -11.75 8.66 -9.42
N ARG A 271 -12.41 9.03 -10.52
CA ARG A 271 -11.83 9.07 -11.85
C ARG A 271 -11.85 10.49 -12.36
N HIS A 272 -10.68 11.09 -12.50
CA HIS A 272 -10.47 12.37 -13.11
C HIS A 272 -10.04 12.20 -14.56
N GLU A 273 -10.81 12.77 -15.49
CA GLU A 273 -10.48 12.80 -16.92
C GLU A 273 -10.00 14.20 -17.31
N SER A 274 -8.73 14.29 -17.71
CA SER A 274 -8.02 15.55 -17.94
C SER A 274 -8.68 16.43 -19.01
N LYS A 275 -9.20 15.80 -20.08
CA LYS A 275 -9.91 16.43 -21.20
C LYS A 275 -11.22 17.13 -20.82
N HIS A 276 -11.80 16.80 -19.67
CA HIS A 276 -13.07 17.36 -19.20
C HIS A 276 -12.91 18.32 -18.02
N ALA A 277 -11.68 18.47 -17.53
CA ALA A 277 -11.40 19.24 -16.34
C ALA A 277 -11.17 20.72 -16.65
N ALA A 278 -11.64 21.57 -15.73
CA ALA A 278 -11.44 23.01 -15.79
C ALA A 278 -10.10 23.40 -15.14
N TRP A 279 -9.50 24.48 -15.67
CA TRP A 279 -8.41 25.18 -15.03
C TRP A 279 -8.96 26.31 -14.16
N ASN A 280 -8.41 26.45 -12.95
CA ASN A 280 -8.79 27.46 -11.97
C ASN A 280 -7.55 28.28 -11.58
N VAL A 281 -7.74 29.36 -10.84
CA VAL A 281 -6.63 30.15 -10.29
C VAL A 281 -5.82 29.28 -9.31
N SER A 282 -4.50 29.25 -9.46
CA SER A 282 -3.61 28.54 -8.54
C SER A 282 -3.30 29.36 -7.29
N TRP A 283 -2.84 28.67 -6.23
CA TRP A 283 -2.20 29.33 -5.09
C TRP A 283 -0.88 30.00 -5.47
N LEU A 284 -0.21 29.50 -6.51
CA LEU A 284 1.05 30.02 -7.03
C LEU A 284 0.76 31.11 -8.08
N SER A 285 1.25 32.32 -7.83
CA SER A 285 1.05 33.47 -8.74
C SER A 285 1.58 33.16 -10.15
N GLY A 286 0.86 33.56 -11.20
CA GLY A 286 1.24 33.26 -12.59
C GLY A 286 0.97 31.82 -13.04
N PHE A 287 0.34 31.01 -12.18
CA PHE A 287 -0.09 29.65 -12.50
C PHE A 287 -1.61 29.53 -12.41
N GLU A 288 -2.12 28.56 -13.17
CA GLU A 288 -3.46 27.99 -12.99
C GLU A 288 -3.33 26.55 -12.48
N CYS A 289 -4.39 26.01 -11.89
CA CYS A 289 -4.44 24.65 -11.40
C CYS A 289 -5.63 23.84 -11.93
N ARG A 290 -5.39 22.55 -12.16
CA ARG A 290 -6.40 21.55 -12.49
C ARG A 290 -6.53 20.56 -11.35
N GLU A 291 -7.63 20.67 -10.60
CA GLU A 291 -7.94 19.80 -9.46
C GLU A 291 -8.54 18.46 -9.90
N THR A 292 -8.23 17.39 -9.17
CA THR A 292 -8.69 16.03 -9.50
C THR A 292 -9.90 15.55 -8.70
N SER A 293 -10.41 16.36 -7.77
CA SER A 293 -11.43 15.98 -6.77
C SER A 293 -11.01 14.88 -5.78
N ILE A 294 -9.74 14.42 -5.82
CA ILE A 294 -9.22 13.40 -4.91
C ILE A 294 -9.33 13.82 -3.45
N SER A 295 -9.15 15.11 -3.12
CA SER A 295 -9.34 15.60 -1.74
C SER A 295 -10.73 15.27 -1.19
N THR A 296 -11.78 15.41 -2.00
CA THR A 296 -13.14 15.03 -1.59
C THR A 296 -13.31 13.52 -1.53
N GLY A 297 -12.75 12.77 -2.48
CA GLY A 297 -12.86 11.31 -2.52
C GLY A 297 -12.10 10.61 -1.40
N SER A 298 -10.99 11.18 -0.96
CA SER A 298 -10.10 10.61 0.05
C SER A 298 -10.39 11.12 1.47
N ALA A 299 -11.58 11.67 1.73
CA ALA A 299 -11.93 12.29 3.00
C ALA A 299 -10.90 13.33 3.52
N ASN A 300 -10.36 14.15 2.60
CA ASN A 300 -9.29 15.13 2.80
C ASN A 300 -7.92 14.55 3.18
N PHE A 301 -7.69 13.24 3.01
CA PHE A 301 -6.37 12.63 3.20
C PHE A 301 -5.29 13.32 2.34
N ALA A 302 -5.52 13.49 1.04
CA ALA A 302 -4.60 14.21 0.17
C ALA A 302 -5.34 15.01 -0.93
N CYS A 303 -4.74 16.10 -1.39
CA CYS A 303 -5.18 16.82 -2.58
C CYS A 303 -4.19 16.55 -3.70
N VAL A 304 -4.70 16.34 -4.92
CA VAL A 304 -3.90 16.11 -6.12
C VAL A 304 -4.35 17.12 -7.17
N ARG A 305 -3.39 17.90 -7.69
CA ARG A 305 -3.64 18.91 -8.72
C ARG A 305 -2.48 19.00 -9.70
N VAL A 306 -2.76 19.49 -10.89
CA VAL A 306 -1.71 19.91 -11.85
C VAL A 306 -1.61 21.42 -11.82
N LEU A 307 -0.41 21.96 -11.64
CA LEU A 307 -0.11 23.39 -11.78
C LEU A 307 0.45 23.64 -13.19
N ARG A 308 -0.05 24.65 -13.89
CA ARG A 308 0.47 25.06 -15.19
C ARG A 308 0.81 26.54 -15.20
N GLN A 309 2.00 26.87 -15.67
CA GLN A 309 2.41 28.26 -15.84
C GLN A 309 1.68 28.89 -17.02
N VAL A 310 1.02 30.02 -16.76
CA VAL A 310 0.36 30.85 -17.80
C VAL A 310 1.05 32.20 -17.98
N GLU A 311 1.74 32.67 -16.95
CA GLU A 311 2.49 33.93 -16.96
C GLU A 311 3.81 33.75 -16.19
N PRO A 312 4.85 34.55 -16.47
CA PRO A 312 6.04 34.61 -15.63
C PRO A 312 5.65 34.89 -14.17
N SER A 313 5.93 33.95 -13.27
CA SER A 313 5.69 34.15 -11.84
C SER A 313 6.77 35.06 -11.26
N GLU A 314 6.36 36.01 -10.41
CA GLU A 314 7.31 36.65 -9.52
C GLU A 314 7.90 35.63 -8.54
N VAL A 315 9.15 35.81 -8.16
CA VAL A 315 9.91 34.85 -7.37
C VAL A 315 9.72 35.14 -5.87
N PHE A 316 8.84 34.37 -5.22
CA PHE A 316 8.50 34.52 -3.80
C PHE A 316 8.76 33.25 -3.00
N LEU A 317 9.16 33.43 -1.74
CA LEU A 317 9.22 32.36 -0.76
C LEU A 317 7.82 31.97 -0.33
N HIS A 318 7.56 30.67 -0.39
CA HIS A 318 6.37 30.02 0.11
C HIS A 318 6.77 29.02 1.17
N ASN A 319 5.86 28.75 2.10
CA ASN A 319 5.91 27.55 2.91
C ASN A 319 4.56 26.84 2.90
N TYR A 320 4.60 25.56 3.23
CA TYR A 320 3.43 24.70 3.29
C TYR A 320 3.08 24.42 4.75
N GLU A 321 1.81 24.53 5.12
CA GLU A 321 1.37 24.35 6.52
C GLU A 321 0.82 22.96 6.84
N GLY A 322 0.69 22.08 5.84
CA GLY A 322 0.32 20.69 6.06
C GLY A 322 1.49 19.82 6.49
N GLU A 323 1.31 18.51 6.43
CA GLU A 323 2.35 17.50 6.72
C GLU A 323 3.48 17.55 5.69
N LEU A 324 3.16 17.37 4.40
CA LEU A 324 4.11 17.50 3.29
C LEU A 324 3.43 17.87 1.97
N SER A 325 4.21 18.41 1.04
CA SER A 325 3.84 18.62 -0.36
C SER A 325 4.84 17.92 -1.28
N PHE A 326 4.36 16.98 -2.09
CA PHE A 326 5.13 16.29 -3.11
C PHE A 326 4.91 16.98 -4.47
N PHE A 327 5.98 17.12 -5.24
CA PHE A 327 5.96 17.66 -6.60
C PHE A 327 6.67 16.73 -7.57
N PHE A 328 6.11 16.57 -8.76
CA PHE A 328 6.72 15.89 -9.91
C PHE A 328 6.64 16.78 -11.14
N LEU A 329 7.75 16.99 -11.84
CA LEU A 329 7.80 17.83 -13.04
C LEU A 329 7.25 17.05 -14.23
N LEU A 330 6.07 17.46 -14.72
CA LEU A 330 5.43 16.84 -15.87
C LEU A 330 6.04 17.34 -17.19
N LYS A 331 6.25 18.66 -17.29
CA LYS A 331 6.70 19.32 -18.51
C LYS A 331 7.59 20.51 -18.20
N GLY A 332 8.65 20.69 -18.98
CA GLY A 332 9.52 21.86 -18.91
C GLY A 332 10.59 21.76 -17.83
N ALA A 333 11.13 22.92 -17.43
CA ALA A 333 12.21 23.03 -16.45
C ALA A 333 12.06 24.26 -15.57
N MET A 334 12.56 24.19 -14.34
CA MET A 334 12.57 25.29 -13.38
C MET A 334 13.76 25.16 -12.41
N THR A 335 14.11 26.24 -11.72
CA THR A 335 15.08 26.18 -10.62
C THR A 335 14.35 26.22 -9.29
N LEU A 336 14.62 25.23 -8.43
CA LEU A 336 14.11 25.13 -7.08
C LEU A 336 15.10 25.76 -6.11
N HIS A 337 14.66 26.80 -5.39
CA HIS A 337 15.32 27.27 -4.18
C HIS A 337 14.65 26.64 -2.96
N THR A 338 15.45 26.11 -2.03
CA THR A 338 14.95 25.62 -0.74
C THR A 338 15.87 26.11 0.38
N ALA A 339 15.32 26.61 1.47
CA ALA A 339 16.11 27.14 2.57
C ALA A 339 17.08 26.09 3.13
N GLY A 340 18.37 26.46 3.22
CA GLY A 340 19.43 25.56 3.70
C GLY A 340 19.91 24.52 2.69
N GLN A 341 19.43 24.55 1.45
CA GLN A 341 19.87 23.68 0.35
C GLN A 341 20.46 24.52 -0.79
N PRO A 342 21.40 23.97 -1.59
CA PRO A 342 21.80 24.60 -2.83
C PRO A 342 20.63 24.65 -3.83
N ASP A 343 20.57 25.69 -4.65
CA ASP A 343 19.58 25.78 -5.72
C ASP A 343 19.77 24.63 -6.73
N ALA A 344 18.67 24.04 -7.18
CA ALA A 344 18.68 22.89 -8.07
C ALA A 344 17.88 23.17 -9.35
N ARG A 345 18.53 23.03 -10.51
CA ARG A 345 17.85 23.12 -11.81
C ARG A 345 17.14 21.81 -12.12
N LEU A 346 15.81 21.80 -12.12
CA LEU A 346 14.94 20.66 -12.33
C LEU A 346 14.38 20.60 -13.76
N GLY A 347 14.16 19.39 -14.26
CA GLY A 347 13.49 19.11 -15.54
C GLY A 347 12.46 17.99 -15.42
N GLU A 348 11.89 17.58 -16.56
CA GLU A 348 10.86 16.53 -16.62
C GLU A 348 11.25 15.25 -15.85
N ALA A 349 10.27 14.71 -15.15
CA ALA A 349 10.36 13.55 -14.27
C ALA A 349 11.28 13.69 -13.04
N ASP A 350 11.85 14.88 -12.77
CA ASP A 350 12.38 15.17 -11.44
C ASP A 350 11.24 15.29 -10.43
N ALA A 351 11.51 14.93 -9.18
CA ALA A 351 10.53 14.99 -8.10
C ALA A 351 11.16 15.51 -6.80
N PHE A 352 10.36 16.12 -5.93
CA PHE A 352 10.81 16.58 -4.62
C PHE A 352 9.68 16.65 -3.61
N VAL A 353 10.05 16.63 -2.33
CA VAL A 353 9.13 16.80 -1.20
C VAL A 353 9.50 18.04 -0.40
N ILE A 354 8.52 18.89 -0.12
CA ILE A 354 8.62 20.01 0.80
C ILE A 354 7.88 19.66 2.10
N PRO A 355 8.58 19.53 3.25
CA PRO A 355 7.94 19.32 4.54
C PRO A 355 7.31 20.62 5.09
N ALA A 356 6.47 20.46 6.11
CA ALA A 356 5.86 21.56 6.85
C ALA A 356 6.84 22.70 7.21
N GLY A 357 6.46 23.94 6.92
CA GLY A 357 7.18 25.15 7.33
C GLY A 357 8.49 25.44 6.59
N LEU A 358 8.97 24.55 5.70
CA LEU A 358 10.18 24.80 4.92
C LEU A 358 9.93 25.85 3.84
N ASN A 359 10.77 26.89 3.82
CA ASN A 359 10.69 27.94 2.81
C ASN A 359 11.28 27.46 1.47
N PHE A 360 10.53 27.63 0.39
CA PHE A 360 10.96 27.27 -0.96
C PHE A 360 10.41 28.25 -1.99
N ALA A 361 10.97 28.22 -3.20
CA ALA A 361 10.52 29.04 -4.32
C ALA A 361 10.93 28.43 -5.66
N PHE A 362 10.18 28.77 -6.71
CA PHE A 362 10.48 28.42 -8.10
C PHE A 362 10.89 29.67 -8.87
N PHE A 363 11.89 29.55 -9.74
CA PHE A 363 12.30 30.62 -10.63
C PHE A 363 12.96 30.07 -11.91
N ASP A 364 13.23 30.96 -12.87
CA ASP A 364 13.88 30.59 -14.15
C ASP A 364 13.10 29.51 -14.93
N SER A 365 11.76 29.50 -14.82
CA SER A 365 10.94 28.46 -15.45
C SER A 365 10.84 28.62 -16.96
N THR A 366 10.74 27.50 -17.67
CA THR A 366 10.39 27.48 -19.09
C THR A 366 8.90 27.76 -19.29
N ASP A 367 8.55 28.40 -20.41
CA ASP A 367 7.15 28.64 -20.78
C ASP A 367 6.34 27.33 -20.81
N GLY A 368 5.15 27.36 -20.19
CA GLY A 368 4.26 26.21 -20.11
C GLY A 368 4.77 25.08 -19.21
N LEU A 369 5.57 25.40 -18.18
CA LEU A 369 5.92 24.49 -17.08
C LEU A 369 4.65 23.84 -16.51
N GLU A 370 4.66 22.52 -16.33
CA GLU A 370 3.60 21.77 -15.65
C GLU A 370 4.16 20.91 -14.50
N LEU A 371 3.49 20.95 -13.36
CA LEU A 371 3.86 20.22 -12.14
C LEU A 371 2.66 19.41 -11.65
N LEU A 372 2.84 18.13 -11.33
CA LEU A 372 1.91 17.38 -10.50
C LEU A 372 2.23 17.70 -9.04
N GLU A 373 1.25 18.21 -8.31
CA GLU A 373 1.33 18.50 -6.87
C GLU A 373 0.42 17.55 -6.10
N VAL A 374 0.95 16.94 -5.04
CA VAL A 374 0.19 16.14 -4.08
C VAL A 374 0.46 16.62 -2.65
N THR A 375 -0.58 17.09 -1.96
CA THR A 375 -0.47 17.69 -0.63
C THR A 375 -1.15 16.84 0.43
N LEU A 376 -0.48 16.61 1.56
CA LEU A 376 -1.05 15.93 2.74
C LEU A 376 -1.05 16.92 3.92
N PRO A 377 -2.19 17.15 4.61
CA PRO A 377 -3.54 16.76 4.22
C PRO A 377 -4.07 17.56 3.02
N GLY A 378 -5.20 17.16 2.46
CA GLY A 378 -5.80 17.78 1.26
C GLY A 378 -6.41 19.18 1.44
N GLN A 379 -6.38 19.75 2.65
CA GLN A 379 -6.91 21.10 2.95
C GLN A 379 -5.82 22.14 3.27
N ALA A 380 -4.55 21.73 3.28
CA ALA A 380 -3.47 22.62 3.68
C ALA A 380 -3.28 23.78 2.69
N GLN A 381 -2.84 24.91 3.24
CA GLN A 381 -2.64 26.16 2.49
C GLN A 381 -1.14 26.48 2.38
N PHE A 382 -0.78 27.11 1.27
CA PHE A 382 0.53 27.71 1.09
C PHE A 382 0.48 29.17 1.55
N LYS A 383 1.48 29.60 2.34
CA LYS A 383 1.63 31.01 2.72
C LYS A 383 2.76 31.64 1.94
N ARG A 384 2.46 32.78 1.31
CA ARG A 384 3.43 33.65 0.64
C ARG A 384 4.07 34.58 1.68
N HIS A 385 5.40 34.63 1.71
CA HIS A 385 6.17 35.48 2.63
C HIS A 385 6.77 36.66 1.88
N SER A 386 8.07 36.57 1.58
CA SER A 386 8.90 37.65 1.03
C SER A 386 9.51 37.24 -0.32
N PRO A 387 9.94 38.20 -1.16
CA PRO A 387 10.75 37.89 -2.34
C PRO A 387 12.03 37.15 -1.94
N ILE A 388 12.58 36.31 -2.83
CA ILE A 388 13.93 35.75 -2.59
C ILE A 388 14.95 36.92 -2.55
N PRO A 389 15.86 36.97 -1.57
CA PRO A 389 16.95 37.95 -1.57
C PRO A 389 17.75 37.86 -2.88
N SER A 390 17.98 38.99 -3.55
CA SER A 390 18.71 39.05 -4.82
C SER A 390 20.04 38.29 -4.77
N PRO A 391 20.46 37.64 -5.87
CA PRO A 391 21.71 36.87 -5.93
C PRO A 391 22.98 37.65 -5.56
N MET A 392 22.93 38.99 -5.50
CA MET A 392 24.03 39.84 -5.02
C MET A 392 24.26 39.80 -3.50
N SER A 393 23.45 39.08 -2.72
CA SER A 393 23.60 38.94 -1.27
C SER A 393 23.82 37.50 -0.80
N ARG A 394 24.26 36.59 -1.66
CA ARG A 394 24.63 35.21 -1.31
C ARG A 394 26.14 35.00 -1.25
#